data_AF-A0A2W6UCQ2-F1
#
_entry.id   AF-A0A2W6UCQ2-F1
#
_cell.length_a   1.000
_cell.length_b   1.000
_cell.length_c   1.000
_cell.angle_alpha   90.00
_cell.angle_beta   90.00
_cell.angle_gamma   90.00
#
_symmetry.space_group_name_H-M   'P 1'
#
loop_
_entity.id
_entity.type
_entity.pdbx_description
1 polymer ?
#
loop_
_entity_poly.entity_id
_entity_poly.type
_entity_poly.pdbx_seq_one_letter_code
_entity_poly.pdbx_strand_id
1 'polypeptide(L)' 'MSTESELCRARAAQARAEADAATLENVRERCLRAEAAWIAMAERGEHADTMRANLAAAKQG' A
#
# COMPACT_ATOMS: atom_id res chain seq x y z
N MET A 1 0.82 12.44 4.40
CA MET A 1 0.30 11.20 3.77
C MET A 1 0.07 11.53 2.32
N SER A 2 0.80 10.88 1.42
CA SER A 2 0.70 11.11 -0.02
C SER A 2 -0.53 10.42 -0.58
N THR A 3 -1.19 11.05 -1.54
CA THR A 3 -2.33 10.48 -2.28
C THR A 3 -1.99 9.13 -2.92
N GLU A 4 -0.72 8.91 -3.27
CA GLU A 4 -0.23 7.64 -3.82
C GLU A 4 -0.26 6.49 -2.79
N SER A 5 0.11 6.74 -1.54
CA SER A 5 0.07 5.71 -0.49
C SER A 5 -1.37 5.36 -0.13
N GLU A 6 -2.25 6.35 -0.09
CA GLU A 6 -3.69 6.17 0.12
C GLU A 6 -4.34 5.34 -1.00
N LEU A 7 -3.99 5.63 -2.26
CA LEU A 7 -4.44 4.84 -3.41
C LEU A 7 -3.95 3.39 -3.33
N CYS A 8 -2.69 3.18 -2.95
CA CYS A 8 -2.16 1.83 -2.73
C CYS A 8 -2.93 1.10 -1.61
N ARG A 9 -3.26 1.76 -0.50
CA ARG A 9 -4.07 1.16 0.57
C ARG A 9 -5.48 0.80 0.08
N ALA A 10 -6.12 1.66 -0.71
CA ALA A 10 -7.42 1.37 -1.30
C ALA A 10 -7.36 0.15 -2.26
N ARG A 11 -6.31 0.05 -3.07
CA ARG A 11 -6.08 -1.10 -3.95
C ARG A 11 -5.80 -2.39 -3.20
N ALA A 12 -5.06 -2.33 -2.08
CA ALA A 12 -4.86 -3.47 -1.20
C ALA A 12 -6.18 -3.98 -0.62
N ALA A 13 -7.02 -3.07 -0.09
CA ALA A 13 -8.33 -3.41 0.44
C ALA A 13 -9.25 -4.04 -0.62
N GLN A 14 -9.23 -3.50 -1.84
CA GLN A 14 -9.98 -4.07 -2.96
C GLN A 14 -9.50 -5.48 -3.31
N ALA A 15 -8.18 -5.69 -3.42
CA ALA A 15 -7.61 -7.00 -3.71
C ALA A 15 -7.95 -8.03 -2.61
N ARG A 16 -7.99 -7.60 -1.35
CA ARG A 16 -8.43 -8.43 -0.22
C ARG A 16 -9.90 -8.84 -0.36
N ALA A 17 -10.79 -7.89 -0.65
CA ALA A 17 -12.20 -8.18 -0.87
C ALA A 17 -12.41 -9.16 -2.04
N GLU A 18 -11.63 -9.04 -3.11
CA GLU A 18 -11.64 -9.99 -4.23
C GLU A 18 -11.14 -11.38 -3.84
N ALA A 19 -10.09 -11.47 -2.99
CA ALA A 19 -9.61 -12.75 -2.47
C ALA A 19 -10.65 -13.44 -1.59
N ASP A 20 -11.40 -12.67 -0.80
CA ASP A 20 -12.45 -13.18 0.07
C ASP A 20 -13.69 -13.64 -0.73
N ALA A 21 -13.97 -13.01 -1.88
CA ALA A 21 -15.03 -13.41 -2.79
C ALA A 21 -14.65 -14.56 -3.75
N ALA A 22 -13.36 -14.86 -3.89
CA ALA A 22 -12.88 -15.86 -4.84
C ALA A 22 -13.28 -17.28 -4.40
N THR A 23 -13.90 -18.03 -5.33
CA THR A 23 -14.29 -19.43 -5.13
C THR A 23 -13.21 -20.42 -5.58
N LEU A 24 -12.21 -19.95 -6.33
CA LEU A 24 -11.08 -20.75 -6.80
C LEU A 24 -9.82 -20.33 -6.05
N GLU A 25 -9.08 -21.31 -5.53
CA GLU A 25 -7.87 -21.08 -4.74
C GLU A 25 -6.82 -20.29 -5.52
N ASN A 26 -6.59 -20.64 -6.79
CA ASN A 26 -5.61 -19.93 -7.62
C ASN A 26 -5.95 -18.45 -7.84
N VAL A 27 -7.24 -18.09 -7.84
CA VAL A 27 -7.71 -16.71 -7.93
C VAL A 27 -7.49 -16.02 -6.59
N ARG A 28 -7.86 -16.66 -5.48
CA ARG A 28 -7.62 -16.18 -4.12
C ARG A 28 -6.14 -15.86 -3.90
N GLU A 29 -5.25 -16.79 -4.18
CA GLU A 29 -3.79 -16.62 -4.06
C GLU A 29 -3.26 -15.48 -4.93
N ARG A 30 -3.78 -15.32 -6.15
CA ARG A 30 -3.40 -14.20 -7.02
C ARG A 30 -3.83 -12.86 -6.42
N CYS A 31 -5.05 -12.78 -5.88
CA CYS A 31 -5.56 -11.57 -5.23
C CYS A 31 -4.77 -11.24 -3.95
N LEU A 32 -4.43 -12.23 -3.12
CA LEU A 32 -3.58 -12.03 -1.93
C LEU A 32 -2.17 -11.56 -2.30
N ARG A 33 -1.57 -12.07 -3.38
CA ARG A 33 -0.28 -11.56 -3.89
C ARG A 33 -0.39 -10.11 -4.35
N ALA A 34 -1.51 -9.74 -4.97
CA ALA A 34 -1.76 -8.35 -5.37
C ALA A 34 -1.93 -7.44 -4.13
N GLU A 35 -2.71 -7.86 -3.13
CA GLU A 35 -2.83 -7.16 -1.83
C GLU A 35 -1.46 -6.89 -1.22
N ALA A 36 -0.62 -7.92 -1.10
CA ALA A 36 0.73 -7.79 -0.54
C ALA A 36 1.60 -6.79 -1.32
N ALA A 37 1.54 -6.80 -2.65
CA ALA A 37 2.28 -5.86 -3.48
C ALA A 37 1.81 -4.40 -3.27
N TRP A 38 0.49 -4.18 -3.17
CA TRP A 38 -0.07 -2.86 -2.91
C TRP A 38 0.29 -2.35 -1.50
N ILE A 39 0.25 -3.22 -0.48
CA ILE A 39 0.68 -2.88 0.88
C ILE A 39 2.15 -2.44 0.89
N ALA A 40 3.04 -3.21 0.27
CA ALA A 40 4.47 -2.88 0.23
C ALA A 40 4.74 -1.52 -0.45
N MET A 41 3.97 -1.18 -1.50
CA MET A 41 4.09 0.13 -2.15
C MET A 41 3.56 1.27 -1.27
N ALA A 42 2.45 1.06 -0.55
CA ALA A 42 1.93 2.05 0.39
C ALA A 42 2.96 2.35 1.49
N GLU A 43 3.52 1.32 2.11
CA GLU A 43 4.54 1.44 3.17
C GLU A 43 5.79 2.18 2.68
N ARG A 44 6.24 1.89 1.45
CA ARG A 44 7.36 2.61 0.84
C ARG A 44 7.05 4.09 0.64
N GLY A 45 5.83 4.43 0.21
CA GLY A 45 5.36 5.80 0.06
C GLY A 45 5.32 6.55 1.38
N GLU A 46 4.73 5.94 2.41
CA GLU A 46 4.65 6.46 3.79
C GLU A 46 6.04 6.69 4.39
N HIS A 47 6.98 5.77 4.16
CA HIS A 47 8.36 5.93 4.59
C HIS A 47 9.06 7.10 3.89
N ALA A 48 8.89 7.23 2.57
CA ALA A 48 9.47 8.34 1.80
C ALA A 48 8.90 9.70 2.25
N ASP A 49 7.61 9.78 2.55
CA ASP A 49 6.97 10.97 3.12
C ASP A 49 7.59 11.35 4.46
N THR A 50 7.77 10.37 5.34
CA THR A 50 8.36 10.55 6.66
C THR A 50 9.79 11.08 6.54
N MET A 51 10.61 10.49 5.66
CA MET A 51 11.98 10.95 5.43
C MET A 51 12.03 12.39 4.89
N ARG A 52 11.13 12.76 3.98
CA ARG A 52 11.03 14.13 3.47
C ARG A 52 10.65 15.12 4.55
N ALA A 53 9.68 14.79 5.40
CA ALA A 53 9.27 15.64 6.51
C ALA A 53 10.41 15.86 7.51
N ASN A 54 11.14 14.80 7.85
CA ASN A 54 12.29 14.88 8.75
C ASN A 54 13.42 15.76 8.18
N LEU A 55 13.75 15.60 6.90
CA LEU A 55 14.75 16.44 6.25
C LEU A 55 14.33 17.91 6.18
N ALA A 56 13.05 18.18 5.92
CA ALA A 56 12.53 19.54 5.90
C ALA A 56 12.59 20.19 7.29
N ALA A 57 12.30 19.45 8.36
CA ALA A 57 12.44 19.94 9.73
C ALA A 57 13.91 20.21 10.08
N ALA A 58 14.83 19.33 9.71
CA ALA A 58 16.27 19.48 9.99
C ALA A 58 16.92 20.67 9.26
N LYS A 59 16.35 21.13 8.15
CA LYS A 59 16.84 22.32 7.41
C LYS A 59 16.33 23.66 7.97
N GLN A 60 15.32 23.64 8.84
CA GLN A 60 14.65 24.85 9.35
C GLN A 60 15.08 25.24 10.78
N GLY A 61 15.89 24.41 11.45
CA GLY A 61 16.52 24.71 12.74
C GLY A 61 18.03 24.90 12.58
#